data_AF-A0A965QN06-F1
#
_entry.id   AF-A0A965QN06-F1
#
_cell.length_a   1.000
_cell.length_b   1.000
_cell.length_c   1.000
_cell.angle_alpha   90.00
_cell.angle_beta   90.00
_cell.angle_gamma   90.00
#
_symmetry.space_group_name_H-M   'P 1'
#
loop_
_entity.id
_entity.type
_entity.pdbx_description
1 polymer ?
#
loop_
_entity_poly.entity_id
_entity_poly.type
_entity_poly.pdbx_seq_one_letter_code
_entity_poly.pdbx_strand_id
1 'polypeptide(L)'
;MKFSNHLIILLTILGGFWLDEFLNPITINFFLELNFGFLIFAYWVFALPERIQSSVALIYGLVIDLFFSNVIGLNMLFFITTSYIIHLYVFRFRIFSYFQLSVFFSGSSTFYTACKYLLLSPNNYSYVVLLIS
;
A
#
# COMPACT_ATOMS: atom_id res chain seq x y z
N MET A 1 2.85 3.89 -23.55
CA MET A 1 1.46 4.36 -23.37
C MET A 1 1.42 5.87 -23.50
N LYS A 2 0.29 6.48 -23.88
CA LYS A 2 0.09 7.92 -23.66
C LYS A 2 0.18 8.20 -22.16
N PHE A 3 0.87 9.26 -21.76
CA PHE A 3 1.05 9.70 -20.37
C PHE A 3 -0.27 9.73 -19.57
N SER A 4 -1.38 10.00 -20.26
CA SER A 4 -2.74 9.94 -19.73
C SER A 4 -3.09 8.66 -18.96
N ASN A 5 -2.58 7.49 -19.36
CA ASN A 5 -2.97 6.23 -18.70
C ASN A 5 -2.24 6.02 -17.37
N HIS A 6 -1.00 6.52 -17.24
CA HIS A 6 -0.28 6.52 -15.98
C HIS A 6 -0.92 7.47 -14.97
N LEU A 7 -1.42 8.62 -15.43
CA LEU A 7 -2.17 9.56 -14.60
C LEU A 7 -3.46 8.95 -14.06
N ILE A 8 -4.22 8.21 -14.87
CA ILE A 8 -5.45 7.55 -14.40
C ILE A 8 -5.13 6.54 -13.28
N ILE A 9 -4.10 5.72 -13.45
CA ILE A 9 -3.67 4.75 -12.43
C ILE A 9 -3.30 5.48 -11.13
N LEU A 10 -2.47 6.51 -11.23
CA LEU A 10 -2.05 7.32 -10.07
C LEU A 10 -3.27 7.92 -9.36
N LEU A 11 -4.21 8.49 -10.11
CA LEU A 11 -5.41 9.14 -9.56
C LEU A 11 -6.33 8.13 -8.86
N THR A 12 -6.46 6.91 -9.39
CA THR A 12 -7.21 5.85 -8.70
C THR A 12 -6.53 5.40 -7.40
N ILE A 13 -5.19 5.35 -7.35
CA ILE A 13 -4.46 5.02 -6.13
C ILE A 13 -4.63 6.13 -5.09
N LEU A 14 -4.47 7.40 -5.49
CA LEU A 14 -4.72 8.54 -4.60
C LEU A 14 -6.15 8.54 -4.05
N GLY A 15 -7.15 8.26 -4.89
CA GLY A 15 -8.53 8.11 -4.46
C GLY A 15 -8.72 6.99 -3.42
N GLY A 16 -7.98 5.89 -3.57
CA GLY A 16 -7.95 4.80 -2.58
C GLY A 16 -7.41 5.23 -1.22
N PHE A 17 -6.27 5.93 -1.19
CA PHE A 17 -5.70 6.46 0.07
C PHE A 17 -6.61 7.51 0.71
N TRP A 18 -7.27 8.35 -0.09
CA TRP A 18 -8.21 9.33 0.42
C TRP A 18 -9.45 8.68 1.06
N LEU A 19 -9.94 7.58 0.47
CA LEU A 19 -11.00 6.76 1.09
C LEU A 19 -10.54 6.13 2.40
N ASP A 20 -9.29 5.66 2.47
CA ASP A 20 -8.73 5.11 3.71
C ASP A 20 -8.68 6.17 4.82
N GLU A 21 -8.24 7.39 4.54
CA GLU A 21 -8.24 8.48 5.52
C GLU A 21 -9.64 8.84 6.02
N PHE A 22 -10.64 8.76 5.15
CA PHE A 22 -12.03 9.06 5.52
C PHE A 22 -12.67 7.95 6.35
N LEU A 23 -12.38 6.68 6.02
CA LEU A 23 -13.03 5.52 6.65
C LEU A 23 -12.33 5.05 7.93
N ASN A 24 -10.99 5.10 7.97
CA ASN A 24 -10.22 4.64 9.13
C ASN A 24 -10.63 5.26 10.48
N PRO A 25 -10.93 6.57 10.64
CA PRO A 25 -11.35 7.10 11.94
C PRO A 25 -12.66 6.48 12.43
N ILE A 26 -13.53 6.02 11.52
CA ILE A 26 -14.79 5.37 11.87
C ILE A 26 -14.53 3.90 12.25
N THR A 27 -13.67 3.20 11.51
CA THR A 27 -13.44 1.76 11.67
C THR A 27 -12.43 1.41 12.78
N ILE A 28 -11.55 2.33 13.17
CA ILE A 28 -10.62 2.15 14.30
C ILE A 28 -11.38 1.87 15.61
N ASN A 29 -12.58 2.45 15.80
CA ASN A 29 -13.43 2.15 16.95
C ASN A 29 -13.86 0.67 17.01
N PHE A 30 -13.82 -0.03 15.88
CA PHE A 30 -14.09 -1.45 15.74
C PHE A 30 -12.81 -2.30 15.62
N PHE A 31 -11.63 -1.73 15.91
CA PHE A 31 -10.31 -2.38 15.76
C PHE A 31 -10.00 -2.86 14.33
N LEU A 32 -10.62 -2.22 13.32
CA LEU A 32 -10.41 -2.53 11.91
C LEU A 32 -9.72 -1.35 11.21
N GLU A 33 -8.54 -1.59 10.65
CA GLU A 33 -7.88 -0.65 9.74
C GLU A 33 -8.04 -1.13 8.30
N LEU A 34 -8.56 -0.24 7.46
CA LEU A 34 -8.74 -0.45 6.04
C LEU A 34 -7.56 0.16 5.27
N ASN A 35 -7.16 -0.55 4.23
CA ASN A 35 -5.99 -0.20 3.42
C ASN A 35 -6.28 -0.40 1.93
N PHE A 36 -7.36 0.22 1.44
CA PHE A 36 -7.78 0.17 0.06
C PHE A 36 -6.73 0.74 -0.89
N GLY A 37 -6.01 1.78 -0.51
CA GLY A 37 -4.97 2.40 -1.33
C GLY A 37 -3.90 1.40 -1.76
N PHE A 38 -3.40 0.60 -0.81
CA PHE A 38 -2.45 -0.48 -1.10
C PHE A 38 -3.05 -1.58 -1.98
N LEU A 39 -4.28 -2.02 -1.69
CA LEU A 39 -4.94 -3.07 -2.47
C LEU A 39 -5.19 -2.64 -3.93
N ILE A 40 -5.62 -1.40 -4.15
CA ILE A 40 -5.84 -0.83 -5.49
C ILE A 40 -4.53 -0.79 -6.26
N PHE A 41 -3.43 -0.38 -5.61
CA PHE A 41 -2.10 -0.43 -6.21
C PHE A 41 -1.71 -1.86 -6.61
N ALA A 42 -1.84 -2.82 -5.70
CA ALA A 42 -1.49 -4.22 -5.95
C ALA A 42 -2.31 -4.81 -7.12
N TYR A 43 -3.60 -4.46 -7.20
CA TYR A 43 -4.45 -4.84 -8.32
C TYR A 43 -3.95 -4.29 -9.66
N TRP A 44 -3.59 -3.01 -9.73
CA TRP A 44 -3.08 -2.40 -10.96
C TRP A 44 -1.77 -3.05 -11.43
N VAL A 45 -0.86 -3.35 -10.50
CA VAL A 45 0.40 -4.03 -10.83
C VAL A 45 0.13 -5.44 -11.35
N PHE A 46 -0.81 -6.17 -10.75
CA PHE A 46 -1.21 -7.50 -11.21
C PHE A 46 -1.89 -7.48 -12.58
N ALA A 47 -2.78 -6.51 -12.83
CA ALA A 47 -3.52 -6.40 -14.08
C ALA A 47 -2.63 -5.95 -15.26
N LEU A 48 -1.67 -5.06 -15.01
CA LEU A 48 -0.81 -4.46 -16.03
C LEU A 48 0.68 -4.60 -15.69
N PRO A 49 1.22 -5.83 -15.59
CA PRO A 49 2.60 -6.05 -15.17
C PRO A 49 3.57 -5.35 -16.12
N GLU A 50 3.42 -5.54 -17.44
CA GLU A 50 4.31 -4.95 -18.47
C GLU A 50 4.45 -3.41 -18.39
N ARG A 51 3.53 -2.71 -17.75
CA ARG A 51 3.47 -1.24 -17.73
C ARG A 51 3.95 -0.64 -16.42
N ILE A 52 3.71 -1.32 -15.30
CA ILE A 52 4.12 -0.87 -13.97
C ILE A 52 5.35 -1.66 -13.59
N GLN A 53 6.50 -1.27 -14.13
CA GLN A 53 7.77 -1.80 -13.69
C GLN A 53 8.08 -1.32 -12.26
N SER A 54 8.96 -2.04 -11.57
CA SER A 54 9.37 -1.73 -10.19
C SER A 54 9.88 -0.27 -10.03
N SER A 55 10.49 0.30 -11.08
CA SER A 55 10.92 1.71 -11.13
C SER A 55 9.75 2.71 -11.11
N VAL A 56 8.63 2.41 -11.78
CA VAL A 56 7.44 3.27 -11.79
C VAL A 56 6.70 3.18 -10.45
N ALA A 57 6.68 2.00 -9.84
CA ALA A 57 6.12 1.80 -8.50
C ALA A 57 6.85 2.63 -7.43
N LEU A 58 8.17 2.81 -7.55
CA LEU A 58 8.95 3.71 -6.69
C LEU A 58 8.42 5.14 -6.74
N ILE A 59 8.21 5.68 -7.95
CA ILE A 59 7.73 7.04 -8.14
C ILE A 59 6.32 7.20 -7.57
N TYR A 60 5.43 6.23 -7.80
CA TYR A 60 4.08 6.27 -7.23
C TYR A 60 4.10 6.23 -5.70
N GLY A 61 4.92 5.37 -5.10
CA GLY A 61 5.06 5.30 -3.65
C GLY A 61 5.63 6.59 -3.06
N LEU A 62 6.60 7.24 -3.73
CA LEU A 62 7.14 8.53 -3.31
C LEU A 62 6.09 9.64 -3.37
N VAL A 63 5.29 9.69 -4.44
CA VAL A 63 4.18 10.65 -4.55
C VAL A 63 3.18 10.45 -3.42
N ILE A 64 2.79 9.22 -3.12
CA ILE A 64 1.84 8.92 -2.04
C ILE A 64 2.44 9.29 -0.68
N ASP A 65 3.73 9.00 -0.47
CA ASP A 65 4.42 9.34 0.77
C ASP A 65 4.38 10.86 1.04
N LEU A 66 4.49 11.69 0.00
CA LEU A 66 4.41 13.16 0.11
C LEU A 66 3.02 13.68 0.45
N PHE A 67 1.94 13.00 0.03
CA PHE A 67 0.57 13.47 0.25
C PHE A 67 -0.08 12.93 1.52
N PHE A 68 0.20 11.68 1.88
CA PHE A 68 -0.60 10.93 2.86
C PHE A 68 0.21 10.31 4.01
N SER A 69 1.53 10.20 3.89
CA SER A 69 2.32 9.47 4.88
C SER A 69 3.01 10.40 5.87
N ASN A 70 3.09 9.96 7.12
CA ASN A 70 3.88 10.62 8.16
C ASN A 70 5.37 10.22 8.11
N VAL A 71 5.69 9.10 7.44
CA VAL A 71 7.04 8.53 7.32
C VAL A 71 7.38 8.36 5.85
N ILE A 72 8.20 9.27 5.35
CA ILE A 72 8.67 9.26 3.97
C ILE A 72 9.48 7.98 3.71
N GLY A 73 9.13 7.25 2.65
CA GLY A 73 9.82 6.04 2.21
C GLY A 73 9.11 4.74 2.57
N LEU A 74 8.11 4.75 3.45
CA LEU A 74 7.38 3.54 3.83
C LEU A 74 6.55 3.02 2.65
N ASN A 75 5.69 3.85 2.05
CA ASN A 75 4.93 3.41 0.88
C ASN A 75 5.86 3.13 -0.30
N MET A 76 6.90 3.95 -0.48
CA MET A 76 7.90 3.72 -1.53
C MET A 76 8.51 2.31 -1.47
N LEU A 77 9.03 1.90 -0.32
CA LEU A 77 9.67 0.58 -0.16
C LEU A 77 8.67 -0.57 -0.36
N PHE A 78 7.48 -0.45 0.22
CA PHE A 78 6.44 -1.47 0.08
C PHE A 78 5.92 -1.60 -1.35
N PHE A 79 5.81 -0.50 -2.09
CA PHE A 79 5.32 -0.52 -3.47
C PHE A 79 6.35 -1.13 -4.42
N ILE A 80 7.63 -0.82 -4.24
CA ILE A 80 8.72 -1.43 -5.00
C ILE A 80 8.79 -2.94 -4.75
N THR A 81 8.78 -3.36 -3.48
CA THR A 81 8.94 -4.77 -3.11
C THR A 81 7.77 -5.60 -3.59
N THR A 82 6.55 -5.14 -3.37
CA THR A 82 5.34 -5.86 -3.79
C THR A 82 5.23 -5.91 -5.31
N SER A 83 5.54 -4.82 -6.01
CA SER A 83 5.56 -4.85 -7.47
C SER A 83 6.63 -5.78 -8.02
N TYR A 84 7.81 -5.82 -7.42
CA TYR A 84 8.87 -6.75 -7.81
C TYR A 84 8.46 -8.22 -7.62
N ILE A 85 7.85 -8.56 -6.48
CA ILE A 85 7.36 -9.93 -6.21
C ILE A 85 6.27 -10.32 -7.22
N ILE A 86 5.31 -9.43 -7.48
CA ILE A 86 4.25 -9.68 -8.46
C ILE A 86 4.87 -9.93 -9.83
N HIS A 87 5.85 -9.12 -10.24
CA HIS A 87 6.58 -9.25 -11.51
C HIS A 87 7.31 -10.58 -11.68
N LEU A 88 8.02 -11.03 -10.64
CA LEU A 88 8.72 -12.32 -10.67
C LEU A 88 7.77 -13.51 -10.87
N TYR A 89 6.55 -13.40 -10.36
CA TYR A 89 5.59 -14.51 -10.31
C TYR A 89 4.32 -14.28 -11.13
N VAL A 90 4.29 -13.33 -12.07
CA VAL A 90 3.09 -12.97 -12.87
C VAL A 90 2.43 -14.20 -13.48
N PHE A 91 3.21 -15.07 -14.12
CA PHE A 91 2.68 -16.25 -14.77
C PHE A 91 2.09 -17.27 -13.79
N ARG A 92 2.67 -17.38 -12.59
CA ARG A 92 2.15 -18.27 -11.53
C ARG A 92 0.87 -17.71 -10.95
N PHE A 93 0.84 -16.41 -10.66
CA PHE A 93 -0.37 -15.75 -10.13
C PHE A 93 -1.57 -15.84 -11.06
N ARG A 94 -1.36 -15.86 -12.39
CA ARG A 94 -2.46 -16.05 -13.36
C ARG A 94 -3.03 -17.47 -13.40
N ILE A 95 -2.27 -18.48 -12.93
CA ILE A 95 -2.71 -19.89 -12.90
C ILE A 95 -3.37 -20.23 -11.55
N PHE A 96 -3.03 -19.50 -10.48
CA PHE A 96 -3.61 -19.71 -9.17
C PHE A 96 -5.11 -19.43 -9.11
N SER A 97 -5.78 -20.12 -8.19
CA SER A 97 -7.19 -19.87 -7.88
C SER A 97 -7.37 -18.48 -7.27
N TYR A 98 -8.50 -17.84 -7.55
CA TYR A 98 -8.87 -16.53 -6.98
C TYR A 98 -8.82 -16.52 -5.45
N PHE A 99 -9.08 -17.66 -4.80
CA PHE A 99 -8.95 -17.78 -3.35
C PHE A 99 -7.49 -17.70 -2.87
N GLN A 100 -6.57 -18.37 -3.56
CA GLN A 100 -5.14 -18.31 -3.21
C GLN A 100 -4.60 -16.89 -3.44
N LEU A 101 -5.06 -16.25 -4.51
CA LEU A 101 -4.71 -14.87 -4.83
C LEU A 101 -5.21 -13.90 -3.76
N SER A 102 -6.45 -14.06 -3.28
CA SER A 102 -7.00 -13.21 -2.22
C SER A 102 -6.26 -13.38 -0.89
N VAL A 103 -5.89 -14.60 -0.51
CA VAL A 103 -5.07 -14.87 0.68
C VAL A 103 -3.69 -14.22 0.58
N PHE A 104 -3.06 -14.26 -0.59
CA PHE A 104 -1.77 -13.61 -0.81
C PHE A 104 -1.86 -12.08 -0.68
N PHE A 105 -2.81 -11.45 -1.37
CA PHE A 105 -2.97 -9.99 -1.32
C PHE A 105 -3.44 -9.48 0.04
N SER A 106 -4.34 -10.21 0.71
CA SER A 106 -4.76 -9.87 2.07
C SER A 106 -3.59 -9.99 3.04
N GLY A 107 -2.80 -11.06 2.97
CA GLY A 107 -1.58 -11.22 3.76
C GLY A 107 -0.55 -10.11 3.51
N SER A 108 -0.38 -9.69 2.26
CA SER A 108 0.52 -8.56 1.94
C SER A 108 0.01 -7.24 2.53
N SER A 109 -1.31 -7.00 2.53
CA SER A 109 -1.89 -5.79 3.11
C SER A 109 -1.78 -5.75 4.63
N THR A 110 -2.00 -6.88 5.31
CA THR A 110 -1.86 -6.96 6.77
C THR A 110 -0.40 -6.78 7.19
N PHE A 111 0.54 -7.34 6.42
CA PHE A 111 1.97 -7.14 6.65
C PHE A 111 2.37 -5.66 6.50
N TYR A 112 1.90 -4.97 5.45
CA TYR A 112 2.10 -3.53 5.30
C TYR A 112 1.58 -2.75 6.52
N THR A 113 0.35 -3.05 6.98
CA THR A 113 -0.25 -2.36 8.12
C THR A 113 0.51 -2.65 9.42
N ALA A 114 0.96 -3.90 9.62
CA ALA A 114 1.79 -4.26 10.77
C ALA A 114 3.10 -3.46 10.81
N CYS A 115 3.77 -3.31 9.66
CA CYS A 115 4.99 -2.49 9.57
C CYS A 115 4.71 -0.99 9.78
N LYS A 116 3.59 -0.47 9.27
CA LYS A 116 3.13 0.90 9.53
C LYS A 116 2.97 1.13 11.04
N TYR A 117 2.30 0.24 11.76
CA TYR A 117 2.18 0.35 13.22
C TYR A 117 3.50 0.19 13.95
N LEU A 118 4.36 -0.74 13.52
CA LEU A 118 5.66 -0.93 14.16
C LEU A 118 6.50 0.36 14.11
N LEU A 119 6.47 1.08 12.99
CA LEU A 119 7.21 2.32 12.81
C LEU A 119 6.54 3.54 13.44
N LEU A 120 5.21 3.57 13.58
CA LEU A 120 4.47 4.67 14.19
C LEU A 120 4.25 4.49 15.70
N SER A 121 4.37 3.27 16.22
CA SER A 121 4.28 2.95 17.66
C SER A 121 5.19 3.82 18.55
N PRO A 122 6.45 4.15 18.18
CA PRO A 122 7.30 5.03 18.98
C PRO A 122 6.73 6.45 19.19
N ASN A 123 5.88 6.95 18.29
CA ASN A 123 5.27 8.28 18.45
C ASN A 123 4.18 8.30 19.55
N ASN A 124 3.52 7.17 19.80
CA ASN A 124 2.50 7.04 20.85
C ASN A 124 3.08 6.59 22.20
N TYR A 125 4.23 5.89 22.18
CA TYR A 125 4.96 5.44 23.37
C TYR A 125 6.28 6.19 23.52
N SER A 126 6.27 7.51 23.37
CA SER A 126 7.41 8.30 23.84
C SER A 126 7.61 7.95 25.33
N TYR A 127 8.70 7.23 25.64
CA TYR A 127 9.05 6.88 27.01
C TYR A 127 9.13 8.12 27.91
N VAL A 128 9.38 9.30 27.31
CA VAL A 128 9.36 10.59 27.99
C VAL A 128 7.95 10.96 28.45
N VAL A 129 6.90 10.68 27.67
CA VAL A 129 5.50 10.91 28.07
C VAL A 129 5.10 9.95 29.19
N LEU A 130 5.47 8.67 29.09
CA LEU A 130 5.22 7.67 30.14
C LEU A 130 5.98 7.93 31.46
N LEU A 131 7.11 8.64 31.41
CA LEU A 131 7.88 9.02 32.60
C LEU A 131 7.41 10.36 33.22
N ILE A 132 6.69 11.19 32.46
CA ILE A 132 6.24 12.52 32.88
C ILE A 132 4.73 12.54 33.23
N SER A 133 3.94 11.59 32.71
CA SER A 133 2.52 11.36 33.09
C SER A 133 2.40 10.58 34.40
#